data_AF-A0A239U7K8-F1
#
_entry.id   AF-A0A239U7K8-F1
#
_cell.length_a   1.000
_cell.length_b   1.000
_cell.length_c   1.000
_cell.angle_alpha   90.00
_cell.angle_beta   90.00
_cell.angle_gamma   90.00
#
_symmetry.space_group_name_H-M   'P 1'
#
loop_
_entity.id
_entity.type
_entity.pdbx_description
1 polymer ?
#
loop_
_entity_poly.entity_id
_entity_poly.type
_entity_poly.pdbx_seq_one_letter_code
_entity_poly.pdbx_strand_id
1 'polypeptide(L)'
;MNKVSIKNNVYVVAKVSSKYKNKLDYYLIIPGRGYEYAFTKNYRKSCYIFCKSPILLNKVLYNRSHNIPLMVLKKYFHHNMSYLIDCLELDDFVLKRGAKNKYHKAA
;
A
#
# COMPACT_ATOMS: atom_id res chain seq x y z
N MET A 1 13.90 -2.77 5.89
CA MET A 1 13.20 -3.13 4.63
C MET A 1 13.62 -2.17 3.53
N ASN A 2 13.98 -2.71 2.37
CA ASN A 2 14.27 -1.90 1.19
C ASN A 2 13.01 -1.12 0.79
N LYS A 3 13.18 0.15 0.39
CA LYS A 3 12.06 0.99 -0.08
C LYS A 3 11.45 0.35 -1.33
N VAL A 4 10.24 -0.18 -1.20
CA VAL A 4 9.43 -0.66 -2.32
C VAL A 4 8.83 0.56 -3.02
N SER A 5 9.16 0.76 -4.28
CA SER A 5 8.55 1.79 -5.10
C SER A 5 7.48 1.14 -5.97
N ILE A 6 6.24 1.61 -5.90
CA ILE A 6 5.14 1.09 -6.72
C ILE A 6 4.88 2.06 -7.89
N LYS A 7 4.39 1.57 -9.03
CA LYS A 7 3.94 2.42 -10.14
C LYS A 7 2.86 3.41 -9.65
N ASN A 8 2.87 4.63 -10.21
CA ASN A 8 1.96 5.73 -9.85
C ASN A 8 0.53 5.54 -10.41
N ASN A 9 -0.01 4.33 -10.30
CA ASN A 9 -1.35 3.98 -10.75
C ASN A 9 -2.05 3.00 -9.78
N VAL A 10 -1.39 2.63 -8.67
CA VAL A 10 -2.02 1.87 -7.58
C VAL A 10 -2.49 2.84 -6.51
N TYR A 11 -3.76 2.73 -6.13
CA TYR A 11 -4.38 3.58 -5.12
C TYR A 11 -4.76 2.78 -3.88
N VAL A 12 -5.04 3.48 -2.79
CA VAL A 12 -5.54 2.95 -1.53
C VAL A 12 -6.88 3.61 -1.23
N VAL A 13 -7.84 2.83 -0.75
CA VAL A 13 -9.05 3.34 -0.12
C VAL A 13 -9.28 2.63 1.22
N ALA A 14 -9.90 3.33 2.16
CA ALA A 14 -10.39 2.78 3.41
C ALA A 14 -11.91 2.85 3.45
N LYS A 15 -12.55 1.75 3.84
CA LYS A 15 -13.98 1.67 4.12
C LYS A 15 -14.19 1.30 5.58
N VAL A 16 -15.27 1.79 6.19
CA VAL A 16 -15.69 1.25 7.50
C VAL A 16 -16.05 -0.21 7.29
N SER A 17 -15.50 -1.08 8.14
CA SER A 17 -15.71 -2.51 7.97
C SER A 17 -17.18 -2.86 8.20
N SER A 18 -17.77 -3.61 7.26
CA SER A 18 -19.12 -4.16 7.41
C SER A 18 -19.14 -5.38 8.34
N LYS A 19 -18.00 -6.08 8.46
CA LYS A 19 -17.86 -7.31 9.26
C LYS A 19 -17.48 -7.04 10.70
N TYR A 20 -16.67 -6.00 10.96
CA TYR A 20 -16.11 -5.75 12.28
C TYR A 20 -16.39 -4.34 12.78
N LYS A 21 -17.02 -4.22 13.95
CA LYS A 21 -17.31 -2.92 14.58
C LYS A 21 -16.01 -2.16 14.89
N ASN A 22 -16.02 -0.85 14.69
CA ASN A 22 -14.88 0.04 14.95
C ASN A 22 -13.59 -0.36 14.21
N LYS A 23 -13.72 -0.90 12.99
CA LYS A 23 -12.60 -1.22 12.11
C LYS A 23 -12.67 -0.47 10.77
N LEU A 24 -11.52 -0.32 10.13
CA LEU A 24 -11.35 0.13 8.76
C LEU A 24 -10.73 -0.99 7.94
N ASP A 25 -11.38 -1.32 6.84
CA ASP A 25 -10.87 -2.24 5.81
C ASP A 25 -10.17 -1.40 4.74
N TYR A 26 -8.92 -1.75 4.45
CA TYR A 26 -8.10 -1.11 3.45
C TYR A 26 -8.05 -1.97 2.20
N TYR A 27 -8.21 -1.32 1.06
CA TYR A 27 -8.16 -1.95 -0.26
C TYR A 27 -7.14 -1.23 -1.13
N LEU A 28 -6.43 -2.00 -1.95
CA LEU A 28 -5.70 -1.48 -3.09
C LEU A 28 -6.65 -1.39 -4.28
N ILE A 29 -6.53 -0.31 -5.06
CA ILE A 29 -7.21 -0.18 -6.34
C ILE A 29 -6.13 -0.33 -7.41
N ILE A 30 -6.20 -1.43 -8.16
CA ILE A 30 -5.20 -1.82 -9.15
C ILE A 30 -5.82 -1.70 -10.54
N PRO A 31 -5.15 -1.02 -11.50
CA PRO A 31 -5.64 -0.91 -12.87
C PRO A 31 -5.89 -2.28 -13.50
N GLY A 32 -7.06 -2.46 -14.09
CA GLY A 32 -7.48 -3.72 -14.71
C GLY A 32 -7.98 -4.81 -13.76
N ARG A 33 -7.74 -4.69 -12.44
CA ARG A 33 -8.19 -5.67 -11.43
C ARG A 33 -9.29 -5.14 -10.51
N GLY A 34 -9.32 -3.82 -10.27
CA GLY A 34 -10.31 -3.20 -9.39
C GLY A 34 -9.86 -3.20 -7.93
N TYR A 35 -10.77 -3.52 -7.00
CA TYR A 35 -10.53 -3.44 -5.56
C TYR A 35 -9.99 -4.77 -5.02
N GLU A 36 -8.75 -4.77 -4.54
CA GLU A 36 -8.15 -5.90 -3.83
C GLU A 36 -8.03 -5.61 -2.34
N TYR A 37 -8.43 -6.55 -1.49
CA TYR A 37 -8.33 -6.39 -0.05
C TYR A 37 -6.86 -6.41 0.40
N ALA A 38 -6.48 -5.46 1.25
CA ALA A 38 -5.15 -5.38 1.81
C ALA A 38 -5.12 -5.85 3.26
N PHE A 39 -5.82 -5.15 4.16
CA PHE A 39 -5.87 -5.49 5.58
C PHE A 39 -6.95 -4.70 6.33
N THR A 40 -7.28 -5.15 7.54
CA THR A 40 -8.18 -4.46 8.48
C THR A 40 -7.39 -3.87 9.66
N LYS A 41 -7.76 -2.68 10.12
CA LYS A 41 -7.18 -2.01 11.31
C LYS A 41 -8.26 -1.39 12.19
N ASN A 42 -7.96 -1.14 13.46
CA ASN A 42 -8.80 -0.30 14.32
C ASN A 42 -9.13 1.05 13.67
N TYR A 43 -10.40 1.45 13.81
CA TYR A 43 -10.88 2.72 13.29
C TYR A 43 -10.12 3.87 13.93
N ARG A 44 -9.58 4.75 13.08
CA ARG A 44 -8.96 6.01 13.48
C ARG A 44 -9.45 7.07 12.50
N LYS A 45 -10.08 8.12 13.03
CA LYS A 45 -10.70 9.18 12.23
C LYS A 45 -9.73 9.80 11.22
N SER A 46 -8.49 10.09 11.61
CA SER A 46 -7.49 10.65 10.69
C SER A 46 -7.14 9.68 9.56
N CYS A 47 -7.01 8.38 9.84
CA CYS A 47 -6.76 7.39 8.79
C CYS A 47 -7.97 7.22 7.86
N TYR A 48 -9.19 7.26 8.39
CA TYR A 48 -10.40 7.23 7.57
C TYR A 48 -10.46 8.46 6.67
N ILE A 49 -10.34 9.66 7.23
CA ILE A 49 -10.38 10.91 6.45
C ILE A 49 -9.29 10.93 5.36
N PHE A 50 -8.09 10.43 5.68
CA PHE A 50 -6.98 10.39 4.73
C PHE A 50 -7.17 9.39 3.58
N CYS A 51 -7.91 8.31 3.80
CA CYS A 51 -8.09 7.22 2.83
C CYS A 51 -9.55 6.98 2.41
N LYS A 52 -10.53 7.78 2.83
CA LYS A 52 -11.96 7.58 2.48
C LYS A 52 -12.23 7.74 0.98
N SER A 53 -11.35 8.45 0.29
CA SER A 53 -11.28 8.58 -1.16
C SER A 53 -10.00 7.93 -1.67
N PRO A 54 -9.99 7.39 -2.92
CA PRO A 54 -8.80 6.84 -3.53
C PRO A 54 -7.62 7.81 -3.46
N ILE A 55 -6.51 7.34 -2.88
CA ILE A 55 -5.25 8.08 -2.79
C ILE A 55 -4.11 7.21 -3.29
N LEU A 56 -3.14 7.77 -4.00
CA LEU A 56 -1.99 7.01 -4.48
C LEU A 56 -1.30 6.25 -3.35
N LEU A 57 -1.01 4.97 -3.54
CA LEU A 57 -0.33 4.13 -2.55
C LEU A 57 1.02 4.75 -2.14
N ASN A 58 1.76 5.32 -3.11
CA ASN A 58 3.01 6.03 -2.84
C ASN A 58 2.83 7.23 -1.89
N LYS A 59 1.69 7.94 -1.93
CA LYS A 59 1.41 9.02 -0.96
C LYS A 59 1.23 8.48 0.46
N VAL A 60 0.78 7.24 0.63
CA VAL A 60 0.67 6.58 1.95
C VAL A 60 2.04 6.09 2.40
N LEU A 61 2.77 5.36 1.54
CA LEU A 61 4.09 4.79 1.84
C LEU A 61 5.13 5.87 2.18
N TYR A 62 5.09 6.99 1.46
CA TYR A 62 6.09 8.06 1.57
C TYR A 62 5.58 9.30 2.30
N ASN A 63 4.40 9.23 2.92
CA ASN A 63 3.87 10.33 3.71
C ASN A 63 4.89 10.80 4.78
N ARG A 64 5.07 12.11 4.88
CA ARG A 64 5.74 12.80 6.00
C ARG A 64 4.66 13.60 6.73
N SER A 65 4.24 13.10 7.89
CA SER A 65 3.22 13.75 8.74
C SER A 65 3.57 13.51 10.20
N HIS A 66 3.29 14.50 11.05
CA HIS A 66 3.35 14.38 12.51
C HIS A 66 2.10 13.67 13.09
N ASN A 67 1.12 13.30 12.25
CA ASN A 67 -0.06 12.57 12.70
C ASN A 67 0.29 11.11 13.02
N ILE A 68 0.41 10.80 14.32
CA ILE A 68 0.78 9.46 14.81
C ILE A 68 -0.05 8.34 14.15
N PRO A 69 -1.39 8.40 14.07
CA PRO A 69 -2.17 7.38 13.37
C PRO A 69 -1.77 7.15 11.90
N LEU A 70 -1.40 8.20 11.16
CA LEU A 70 -0.93 8.07 9.77
C LEU A 70 0.47 7.46 9.69
N MET A 71 1.35 7.79 10.64
CA MET A 71 2.66 7.14 10.76
C MET A 71 2.52 5.63 11.06
N VAL A 72 1.59 5.27 11.94
CA VAL A 72 1.25 3.87 12.20
C VAL A 72 0.69 3.21 10.95
N LEU A 73 -0.22 3.86 10.21
CA LEU A 73 -0.75 3.32 8.95
C LEU A 73 0.36 3.04 7.94
N LYS A 74 1.29 3.98 7.76
CA LYS A 74 2.49 3.79 6.92
C LYS A 74 3.32 2.59 7.36
N LYS A 75 3.53 2.42 8.68
CA LYS A 75 4.23 1.26 9.24
C LYS A 75 3.52 -0.06 8.89
N TYR A 76 2.19 -0.10 8.97
CA TYR A 76 1.40 -1.27 8.59
C TYR A 76 1.54 -1.60 7.12
N PHE A 77 1.44 -0.61 6.22
CA PHE A 77 1.67 -0.85 4.81
C PHE A 77 3.08 -1.38 4.56
N HIS A 78 4.12 -0.72 5.07
CA HIS A 78 5.48 -1.22 4.91
C HIS A 78 5.65 -2.64 5.44
N HIS A 79 5.10 -2.97 6.60
CA HIS A 79 5.20 -4.31 7.17
C HIS A 79 4.53 -5.38 6.29
N ASN A 80 3.35 -5.07 5.74
CA ASN A 80 2.59 -6.02 4.92
C ASN A 80 2.96 -5.98 3.43
N MET A 81 3.74 -5.00 2.95
CA MET A 81 3.93 -4.81 1.51
C MET A 81 4.49 -6.03 0.80
N SER A 82 5.47 -6.74 1.38
CA SER A 82 6.02 -7.94 0.76
C SER A 82 4.94 -9.01 0.57
N TYR A 83 4.18 -9.28 1.63
CA TYR A 83 3.05 -10.20 1.57
C TYR A 83 1.99 -9.77 0.54
N LEU A 84 1.65 -8.48 0.50
CA LEU A 84 0.70 -7.95 -0.47
C LEU A 84 1.22 -8.03 -1.91
N ILE A 85 2.53 -7.91 -2.14
CA ILE A 85 3.12 -8.08 -3.47
C ILE A 85 2.94 -9.51 -3.93
N ASP A 86 3.28 -10.47 -3.07
CA ASP A 86 3.22 -11.89 -3.41
C ASP A 86 1.77 -12.35 -3.57
N CYS A 87 0.88 -12.01 -2.63
CA CYS A 87 -0.51 -12.47 -2.65
C CYS A 87 -1.38 -11.80 -3.70
N LEU A 88 -1.07 -10.55 -4.07
CA LEU A 88 -1.82 -9.82 -5.09
C LEU A 88 -1.07 -9.75 -6.42
N GLU A 89 0.02 -10.53 -6.58
CA GLU A 89 0.84 -10.59 -7.80
C GLU A 89 1.16 -9.19 -8.36
N LEU A 90 1.77 -8.35 -7.52
CA LEU A 90 2.05 -6.94 -7.84
C LEU A 90 3.43 -6.71 -8.45
N ASP A 91 4.17 -7.75 -8.84
CA ASP A 91 5.52 -7.65 -9.39
C ASP A 91 5.62 -6.66 -10.55
N ASP A 92 4.63 -6.67 -11.45
CA ASP A 92 4.54 -5.75 -12.59
C ASP A 92 4.32 -4.30 -12.17
N PHE A 93 3.83 -4.06 -10.95
CA PHE A 93 3.62 -2.74 -10.37
C PHE A 93 4.79 -2.30 -9.49
N VAL A 94 5.72 -3.18 -9.14
CA VAL A 94 6.94 -2.81 -8.41
C VAL A 94 7.95 -2.20 -9.38
N LEU A 95 8.30 -0.94 -9.14
CA LEU A 95 9.40 -0.29 -9.83
C LEU A 95 10.71 -0.90 -9.31
N LYS A 96 11.31 -1.79 -10.10
CA LYS A 96 12.68 -2.27 -9.87
C LYS A 96 13.60 -1.04 -9.83
N ARG A 97 14.13 -0.71 -8.65
CA ARG A 97 15.30 0.19 -8.59
C ARG A 97 16.35 -0.49 -9.42
N GLY A 98 16.81 0.19 -10.49
CA GLY A 98 17.70 -0.37 -11.50
C GLY A 98 18.63 -1.39 -10.88
N ALA A 99 18.40 -2.66 -11.21
CA ALA A 99 19.45 -3.62 -11.09
C ALA A 99 20.60 -3.01 -11.89
N LYS A 100 21.66 -2.55 -11.23
CA LYS A 100 22.96 -2.71 -11.85
C LYS A 100 23.07 -4.21 -12.03
N ASN A 101 22.66 -4.69 -13.20
CA ASN A 101 22.89 -6.05 -13.64
C ASN A 101 24.41 -6.23 -13.61
N LYS A 102 24.95 -6.66 -12.48
CA LYS A 102 26.34 -7.10 -12.36
C LYS A 102 26.52 -8.50 -12.99
N TYR A 103 25.45 -9.10 -13.52
CA TYR A 103 25.45 -10.45 -14.07
C TYR A 103 24.73 -10.58 -15.43
N HIS A 104 24.92 -9.61 -16.31
CA HIS A 104 24.95 -9.93 -17.75
C HIS A 104 26.31 -9.52 -18.32
N LYS A 105 27.30 -10.36 -18.03
CA LYS A 105 28.42 -10.64 -18.93
C LYS A 105 28.29 -12.11 -19.33
N ALA A 106 28.58 -12.37 -20.60
CA ALA A 106 28.49 -13.63 -21.35
C ALA A 106 27.04 -14.03 -21.73
N ALA A 107 26.74 -14.39 -22.98
CA ALA A 107 27.57 -14.72 -24.15
C ALA A 107 27.19 -13.86 -25.37
#